data_AF-A0A537EDZ4-F1
#
_entry.id   AF-A0A537EDZ4-F1
#
_cell.length_a   1.000
_cell.length_b   1.000
_cell.length_c   1.000
_cell.angle_alpha   90.00
_cell.angle_beta   90.00
_cell.angle_gamma   90.00
#
_symmetry.space_group_name_H-M   'P 1'
#
loop_
_entity.id
_entity.type
_entity.pdbx_description
1 polymer ?
#
loop_
_entity_poly.entity_id
_entity_poly.type
_entity_poly.pdbx_seq_one_letter_code
_entity_poly.pdbx_strand_id
1 'polypeptide(L)'
;MNLDMVNVGKTPATLVKLEGVVPEGLDIEEGNGYLRRVGACVELKGKRLEYMSSHGVRIVLRARHKGTFEVKPKVLFVDEKGVLGSFEFQPTDLVVKELGISGWLKGPRSATYS
;
A
#
# COMPACT_ATOMS: atom_id res chain seq x y z
N MET A 1 0.71 -3.91 3.21
CA MET A 1 2.03 -3.43 2.78
C MET A 1 2.58 -2.47 3.82
N ASN A 2 3.89 -2.50 4.09
CA ASN A 2 4.56 -1.56 4.98
C ASN A 2 5.65 -0.83 4.20
N LEU A 3 5.78 0.48 4.40
CA LEU A 3 6.85 1.30 3.85
C LEU A 3 7.53 2.03 4.99
N ASP A 4 8.85 1.98 5.02
CA ASP A 4 9.67 2.75 5.94
C ASP A 4 10.46 3.80 5.16
N MET A 5 10.35 5.04 5.61
CA MET A 5 11.07 6.18 5.04
C MET A 5 11.98 6.74 6.11
N VAL A 6 13.24 7.00 5.75
CA VAL A 6 14.24 7.61 6.63
C VAL A 6 14.77 8.85 5.94
N ASN A 7 14.80 9.98 6.65
CA ASN A 7 15.45 11.17 6.12
C ASN A 7 16.97 11.07 6.36
N VAL A 8 17.71 10.72 5.31
CA VAL A 8 19.18 10.72 5.32
C VAL A 8 19.78 12.06 4.90
N GLY A 9 18.94 13.02 4.49
CA GLY A 9 19.34 14.38 4.19
C GLY A 9 19.62 15.17 5.48
N LYS A 10 20.62 16.05 5.44
CA LYS A 10 21.04 16.84 6.61
C LYS A 10 20.03 17.91 7.05
N THR A 11 18.97 18.12 6.27
CA THR A 11 17.91 19.11 6.51
C THR A 11 16.57 18.40 6.66
N PRO A 12 15.59 19.04 7.34
CA PRO A 12 14.25 18.49 7.42
C PRO A 12 13.61 18.30 6.04
N ALA A 13 12.73 17.31 5.92
CA ALA A 13 11.90 17.07 4.74
C ALA A 13 10.46 16.82 5.16
N THR A 14 9.51 17.29 4.36
CA THR A 14 8.07 17.12 4.61
C THR A 14 7.50 16.13 3.61
N LEU A 15 6.98 15.00 4.09
CA LEU A 15 6.32 14.01 3.26
C LEU A 15 4.94 14.51 2.82
N VAL A 16 4.67 14.49 1.51
CA VAL A 16 3.43 15.01 0.93
C VAL A 16 2.44 13.89 0.66
N LYS A 17 2.80 12.95 -0.21
CA LYS A 17 1.92 11.86 -0.65
C LYS A 17 2.71 10.65 -1.14
N LEU A 18 2.03 9.51 -1.15
CA LEU A 18 2.44 8.30 -1.87
C LEU A 18 1.60 8.14 -3.13
N GLU A 19 2.27 7.77 -4.21
CA GLU A 19 1.68 7.45 -5.50
C GLU A 19 1.97 5.99 -5.85
N GLY A 20 1.17 5.38 -6.74
CA GLY A 20 1.38 4.03 -7.23
C GLY A 20 1.26 2.91 -6.18
N VAL A 21 0.73 3.22 -4.99
CA VAL A 21 0.52 2.28 -3.89
C VAL A 21 -0.82 1.54 -3.96
N VAL A 22 -1.77 2.04 -4.76
CA VAL A 22 -3.08 1.40 -4.98
C VAL A 22 -3.32 1.23 -6.49
N PRO A 23 -2.86 0.11 -7.09
CA PRO A 23 -3.17 -0.18 -8.49
C PRO A 23 -4.66 -0.44 -8.70
N GLU A 24 -5.07 -0.44 -9.96
CA GLU A 24 -6.44 -0.78 -10.35
C GLU A 24 -6.81 -2.19 -9.86
N GLY A 25 -8.06 -2.36 -9.41
CA GLY A 25 -8.54 -3.62 -8.83
C GLY A 25 -8.24 -3.79 -7.33
N LEU A 26 -7.44 -2.88 -6.73
CA LEU A 26 -7.25 -2.78 -5.29
C LEU A 26 -7.90 -1.51 -4.70
N ASP A 27 -8.27 -1.59 -3.43
CA ASP A 27 -8.74 -0.48 -2.60
C ASP A 27 -7.95 -0.39 -1.31
N ILE A 28 -8.03 0.76 -0.64
CA ILE A 28 -7.57 0.90 0.74
C ILE A 28 -8.71 0.48 1.66
N GLU A 29 -8.41 -0.37 2.64
CA GLU A 29 -9.41 -0.78 3.62
C GLU A 29 -9.84 0.41 4.51
N GLU A 30 -11.14 0.56 4.72
CA GLU A 30 -11.69 1.54 5.66
C GLU A 30 -11.16 1.24 7.08
N GLY A 31 -10.67 2.27 7.78
CA GLY A 31 -10.04 2.09 9.10
C GLY A 31 -8.52 2.28 9.12
N ASN A 32 -7.90 2.60 7.98
CA ASN A 32 -6.49 3.01 7.93
C ASN A 32 -6.23 4.45 8.48
N GLY A 33 -7.10 4.88 9.41
CA GLY A 33 -7.08 6.04 10.31
C GLY A 33 -6.58 7.37 9.73
N TYR A 34 -5.28 7.46 9.50
CA TYR A 34 -4.57 8.67 9.09
C TYR A 34 -4.34 8.77 7.57
N LEU A 35 -4.56 7.71 6.81
CA LEU A 35 -4.33 7.70 5.37
C LEU A 35 -5.62 7.99 4.61
N ARG A 36 -5.64 9.11 3.89
CA ARG A 36 -6.74 9.47 2.99
C ARG A 36 -6.36 9.13 1.56
N ARG A 37 -7.18 8.33 0.89
CA ARG A 37 -7.09 8.14 -0.57
C ARG A 37 -7.64 9.38 -1.27
N VAL A 38 -6.88 9.95 -2.18
CA VAL A 38 -7.33 11.01 -3.10
C VAL A 38 -6.98 10.58 -4.52
N GLY A 39 -7.98 10.07 -5.25
CA GLY A 39 -7.77 9.43 -6.55
C GLY A 39 -6.85 8.21 -6.43
N ALA A 40 -5.70 8.25 -7.09
CA ALA A 40 -4.68 7.19 -7.05
C ALA A 40 -3.57 7.44 -6.00
N CYS A 41 -3.68 8.50 -5.21
CA CYS A 41 -2.67 8.90 -4.23
C CYS A 41 -3.14 8.61 -2.79
N VAL A 42 -2.17 8.48 -1.89
CA VAL A 42 -2.38 8.42 -0.45
C VAL A 42 -1.69 9.62 0.19
N GLU A 43 -2.43 10.45 0.89
CA GLU A 43 -1.87 11.62 1.59
C GLU A 43 -1.09 11.19 2.84
N LEU A 44 0.10 11.80 3.03
CA LEU A 44 0.94 11.63 4.22
C LEU A 44 0.78 12.79 5.22
N LYS A 45 -0.23 13.65 5.02
CA LYS A 45 -0.61 14.76 5.91
C LYS A 45 0.52 15.73 6.26
N GLY A 46 1.52 15.90 5.39
CA GLY A 46 2.62 16.81 5.64
C GLY A 46 3.54 16.37 6.78
N LYS A 47 3.72 15.05 6.98
CA LYS A 47 4.60 14.54 8.04
C LYS A 47 6.03 15.05 7.84
N ARG A 48 6.51 15.89 8.77
CA ARG A 48 7.89 16.36 8.81
C ARG A 48 8.82 15.28 9.37
N LEU A 49 9.93 15.05 8.68
CA LEU A 49 11.04 14.19 9.05
C LEU A 49 12.30 15.03 9.28
N GLU A 50 12.77 15.06 10.53
CA GLU A 50 14.10 15.58 10.87
C GLU A 50 15.21 14.64 10.38
N TYR A 51 16.46 15.13 10.35
CA TYR A 51 17.63 14.31 10.00
C TYR A 51 17.68 13.03 10.86
N MET A 52 17.88 11.90 10.19
CA MET A 52 17.89 10.54 10.76
C MET A 52 16.59 10.08 11.45
N SER A 53 15.51 10.85 11.32
CA SER A 53 14.19 10.38 11.76
C SER A 53 13.55 9.47 10.70
N SER A 54 12.73 8.54 11.18
CA SER A 54 12.00 7.61 10.34
C SER A 54 10.49 7.78 10.48
N HIS A 55 9.77 7.37 9.44
CA HIS A 55 8.33 7.22 9.47
C HIS A 55 7.92 5.98 8.70
N GLY A 56 7.29 5.05 9.43
CA GLY A 56 6.67 3.85 8.88
C GLY A 56 5.20 4.11 8.55
N VAL A 57 4.76 3.61 7.40
CA VAL A 57 3.38 3.69 6.94
C VAL A 57 2.89 2.29 6.62
N ARG A 58 1.80 1.89 7.29
CA ARG A 58 1.08 0.64 6.99
C ARG A 58 -0.10 0.93 6.09
N ILE A 59 -0.11 0.31 4.92
CA ILE A 59 -1.21 0.38 3.95
C ILE A 59 -1.89 -0.97 3.91
N VAL A 60 -3.15 -1.00 4.34
CA VAL A 60 -3.99 -2.18 4.25
C VAL A 60 -4.76 -2.10 2.93
N LEU A 61 -4.55 -3.10 2.08
CA LEU A 61 -5.12 -3.16 0.74
C LEU A 61 -6.18 -4.26 0.70
N ARG A 62 -7.32 -3.94 0.10
CA ARG A 62 -8.41 -4.89 -0.18
C ARG A 62 -8.47 -5.13 -1.68
N ALA A 63 -8.40 -6.39 -2.09
CA ALA A 63 -8.57 -6.76 -3.48
C ALA A 63 -10.04 -6.94 -3.84
N ARG A 64 -10.44 -6.48 -5.04
CA ARG A 64 -11.79 -6.71 -5.58
C ARG A 64 -11.94 -8.06 -6.28
N HIS A 65 -10.84 -8.61 -6.79
CA HIS A 65 -10.78 -9.88 -7.50
C HIS A 65 -9.40 -10.53 -7.30
N LYS A 66 -9.30 -11.84 -7.60
CA LYS A 66 -8.02 -12.55 -7.69
C LYS A 66 -7.20 -12.03 -8.86
N GLY A 67 -5.88 -12.06 -8.72
CA GLY A 67 -4.97 -11.60 -9.77
C GLY A 67 -3.59 -11.26 -9.25
N THR A 68 -2.71 -10.86 -10.16
CA THR A 68 -1.41 -10.28 -9.83
C THR A 68 -1.50 -8.78 -10.07
N PHE A 69 -1.16 -8.00 -9.06
CA PHE A 69 -1.19 -6.55 -9.11
C PHE A 69 0.22 -6.02 -8.90
N GLU A 70 0.76 -5.30 -9.87
CA GLU A 70 2.04 -4.63 -9.71
C GLU A 70 1.85 -3.34 -8.90
N VAL A 71 2.60 -3.20 -7.82
CA VAL A 71 2.63 -1.98 -7.00
C VAL A 71 3.94 -1.26 -7.25
N LYS A 72 3.87 0.05 -7.51
CA LYS A 72 5.01 0.92 -7.83
C LYS A 72 5.04 2.13 -6.92
N PRO A 73 5.45 1.98 -5.65
CA PRO A 73 5.35 3.06 -4.68
C PRO A 73 6.32 4.20 -5.01
N LYS A 74 5.82 5.43 -4.98
CA LYS A 74 6.63 6.64 -5.08
C LYS A 74 6.25 7.60 -3.98
N VAL A 75 7.22 8.08 -3.22
CA VAL A 75 6.99 9.14 -2.23
C VAL A 75 7.36 10.48 -2.82
N LEU A 76 6.47 11.47 -2.64
CA LEU A 76 6.80 12.88 -2.87
C LEU A 76 7.04 13.57 -1.53
N PHE A 77 8.06 14.42 -1.50
CA PHE A 77 8.43 15.20 -0.33
C PHE A 77 8.87 16.61 -0.74
N VAL A 78 8.83 17.54 0.21
CA VAL A 78 9.33 18.91 0.04
C VAL A 78 10.50 19.11 0.99
N ASP A 79 11.64 19.56 0.49
CA ASP A 79 12.80 19.87 1.34
C ASP A 79 12.62 21.19 2.11
N GLU A 80 13.58 21.52 2.98
CA GLU A 80 13.56 22.75 3.77
C GLU A 80 13.52 24.04 2.93
N LYS A 81 13.96 23.99 1.67
CA LYS A 81 13.95 25.13 0.73
C LYS A 81 12.63 25.24 -0.03
N GLY A 82 11.68 24.33 0.20
CA GLY A 82 10.42 24.28 -0.54
C GLY A 82 10.53 23.55 -1.88
N VAL A 83 11.66 22.88 -2.17
CA VAL A 83 11.85 22.16 -3.42
C VAL A 83 11.20 20.79 -3.35
N LEU A 84 10.39 20.48 -4.37
CA LEU A 84 9.74 19.18 -4.50
C LEU A 84 10.77 18.12 -4.92
N GLY A 85 10.86 17.05 -4.15
CA GLY A 85 11.64 15.85 -4.44
C GLY A 85 10.77 14.60 -4.48
N SER A 86 11.35 13.50 -4.97
CA SER A 86 10.68 12.20 -4.99
C SER A 86 11.65 11.03 -4.85
N PHE A 87 11.16 9.92 -4.30
CA PHE A 87 11.89 8.66 -4.27
C PHE A 87 10.97 7.51 -4.73
N GLU A 88 11.48 6.67 -5.61
CA GLU A 88 10.78 5.50 -6.15
C GLU A 88 11.27 4.25 -5.44
N PHE A 89 10.34 3.51 -4.84
CA PHE A 89 10.64 2.22 -4.24
C PHE A 89 10.71 1.16 -5.35
N GLN A 90 11.31 0.01 -5.03
CA GLN A 90 11.29 -1.12 -5.94
C GLN A 90 9.85 -1.56 -6.22
N PRO A 91 9.45 -1.75 -7.50
CA PRO A 91 8.18 -2.36 -7.84
C PRO A 91 8.05 -3.75 -7.21
N THR A 92 6.84 -4.15 -6.83
CA THR A 92 6.59 -5.46 -6.25
C THR A 92 5.21 -5.98 -6.64
N ASP A 93 5.13 -7.27 -6.94
CA ASP A 93 3.88 -7.94 -7.28
C ASP A 93 3.13 -8.42 -6.04
N LEU A 94 1.85 -8.05 -5.96
CA LEU A 94 0.89 -8.60 -5.01
C LEU A 94 0.05 -9.67 -5.70
N VAL A 95 0.21 -10.92 -5.25
CA VAL A 95 -0.56 -12.06 -5.78
C VAL A 95 -1.75 -12.36 -4.85
N VAL A 96 -2.96 -12.12 -5.36
CA VAL A 96 -4.22 -12.39 -4.65
C VAL A 96 -4.81 -13.68 -5.18
N LYS A 97 -4.99 -14.66 -4.29
CA LYS A 97 -5.58 -15.97 -4.60
C LYS A 97 -6.95 -16.10 -3.93
N GLU A 98 -7.87 -16.78 -4.59
CA GLU A 98 -9.08 -17.26 -3.92
C GLU A 98 -8.70 -18.36 -2.93
N LEU A 99 -9.20 -18.27 -1.70
CA LEU A 99 -9.14 -19.38 -0.76
C LEU A 99 -10.16 -20.42 -1.24
N GLY A 100 -9.68 -21.59 -1.64
CA GLY A 100 -10.49 -22.69 -2.17
C GLY A 100 -11.37 -23.35 -1.11
N ILE A 101 -12.42 -22.66 -0.65
CA ILE A 101 -13.44 -23.21 0.26
C ILE A 101 -14.53 -24.01 -0.48
N SER A 102 -14.51 -24.02 -1.82
CA SER A 102 -15.53 -24.70 -2.62
C SER A 102 -15.57 -26.23 -2.43
N GLY A 103 -14.50 -26.83 -1.91
CA GLY A 103 -14.43 -28.27 -1.65
C GLY A 103 -15.18 -28.72 -0.40
N TRP A 104 -15.39 -27.84 0.58
CA TRP A 104 -15.98 -28.20 1.89
C TRP A 104 -17.51 -28.04 1.92
N LEU A 105 -18.06 -27.18 1.04
CA LEU A 105 -19.51 -26.97 0.92
C LEU A 105 -20.23 -28.10 0.15
N LYS A 106 -19.48 -28.91 -0.61
CA LYS A 106 -20.03 -30.11 -1.24
C LYS A 106 -19.90 -31.25 -0.23
N GLY A 107 -20.95 -31.46 0.58
CA GLY A 107 -21.04 -32.55 1.54
C GLY A 107 -20.73 -33.93 0.92
N PRO A 108 -20.46 -34.96 1.74
CA PRO A 108 -20.04 -36.27 1.24
C PRO A 108 -21.05 -36.79 0.21
N ARG A 109 -20.55 -37.15 -0.98
CA ARG A 109 -21.36 -37.85 -1.98
C ARG A 109 -21.86 -39.13 -1.34
N SER A 110 -23.18 -39.23 -1.16
CA SER A 110 -23.82 -40.48 -0.74
C SER A 110 -23.39 -41.57 -1.70
N ALA A 111 -22.61 -42.53 -1.20
CA ALA A 111 -22.28 -43.74 -1.95
C ALA A 111 -23.56 -44.58 -2.00
N THR A 112 -24.25 -44.57 -3.14
CA THR A 112 -25.32 -45.53 -3.42
C THR A 112 -24.64 -46.87 -3.73
N TYR A 113 -24.68 -47.81 -2.77
CA TYR A 113 -24.42 -49.22 -3.07
C TYR A 113 -25.65 -49.77 -3.81
N SER A 114 -25.41 -50.33 -4.99
CA SER A 114 -26.37 -51.13 -5.77
C SER A 114 -26.21 -52.60 -5.41
#